data_AF-A0A925YF16-F1
#
_entry.id   AF-A0A925YF16-F1
#
_cell.length_a   1.000
_cell.length_b   1.000
_cell.length_c   1.000
_cell.angle_alpha   90.00
_cell.angle_beta   90.00
_cell.angle_gamma   90.00
#
_symmetry.space_group_name_H-M   'P 1'
#
loop_
_entity.id
_entity.type
_entity.pdbx_description
1 polymer ?
#
loop_
_entity_poly.entity_id
_entity_poly.type
_entity_poly.pdbx_seq_one_letter_code
_entity_poly.pdbx_strand_id
1 'polypeptide(L)'
;VTACAPGASVPARFDTKIVESHCKAFAALTDQWSKRWLSRARPFFDQVVPTTDLPSRIVYPFGGGDLLTALVVFPSASEITTLSLEPAGDPRALDKFTQADLAPLLLEVRKKVNHIFSLGHSKTTDMRQMATSKLPGNLTYSLAALAINNLDVTSVKFFRVGPSGELVYLTQADLDGANDADMTGRRSLFASMEIEFQARAGGPVRTFRHIAGNLDDTHMEADPAILRHLEAKGQIVAMTKAASYLLWWKEFGKIRDYLLQNMVWMVSDSTGIPTDQARAAGFEQIPFGRFEGPFLGGGIRPTQVFKKLWADSAAPLSFRFGYPDSAGNDHLLITRRATQK
;
A
#
# COMPACT_ATOMS: atom_id res chain seq x y z
N VAL A 1 -14.44 1.04 -12.04
CA VAL A 1 -14.73 1.14 -10.59
C VAL A 1 -15.40 2.46 -10.22
N THR A 2 -14.87 3.62 -10.62
CA THR A 2 -15.55 4.93 -10.44
C THR A 2 -16.93 5.00 -11.12
N ALA A 3 -17.08 4.38 -12.30
CA ALA A 3 -18.37 4.22 -12.98
C ALA A 3 -19.42 3.39 -12.21
N CYS A 4 -19.06 2.77 -11.08
CA CYS A 4 -19.98 2.08 -10.19
C CYS A 4 -20.52 2.97 -9.06
N ALA A 5 -20.04 4.21 -8.94
CA ALA A 5 -20.57 5.16 -7.98
C ALA A 5 -21.95 5.69 -8.45
N PRO A 6 -22.87 6.01 -7.51
CA PRO A 6 -24.14 6.65 -7.86
C PRO A 6 -23.91 7.93 -8.67
N GLY A 7 -24.66 8.11 -9.76
CA GLY A 7 -24.57 9.29 -10.62
C GLY A 7 -23.35 9.33 -11.56
N ALA A 8 -22.50 8.30 -11.57
CA ALA A 8 -21.38 8.24 -12.51
C ALA A 8 -21.85 7.94 -13.94
N SER A 9 -21.29 8.65 -14.92
CA SER A 9 -21.54 8.41 -16.35
C SER A 9 -20.54 7.42 -16.93
N VAL A 10 -21.01 6.51 -17.78
CA VAL A 10 -20.16 5.65 -18.61
C VAL A 10 -19.85 6.39 -19.92
N PRO A 11 -18.58 6.48 -20.36
CA PRO A 11 -18.26 7.05 -21.67
C PRO A 11 -19.05 6.37 -22.78
N ALA A 12 -19.60 7.15 -23.73
CA ALA A 12 -20.49 6.64 -24.78
C ALA A 12 -19.89 5.53 -25.66
N ARG A 13 -18.55 5.43 -25.73
CA ARG A 13 -17.84 4.36 -26.44
C ARG A 13 -17.92 2.98 -25.77
N PHE A 14 -18.45 2.91 -24.55
CA PHE A 14 -18.51 1.70 -23.74
C PHE A 14 -19.95 1.21 -23.54
N ASP A 15 -20.17 -0.10 -23.68
CA ASP A 15 -21.46 -0.75 -23.41
C ASP A 15 -21.78 -0.68 -21.91
N THR A 16 -22.87 0.03 -21.59
CA THR A 16 -23.37 0.20 -20.23
C THR A 16 -23.68 -1.13 -19.56
N LYS A 17 -24.15 -2.15 -20.29
CA LYS A 17 -24.45 -3.47 -19.74
C LYS A 17 -23.20 -4.18 -19.21
N ILE A 18 -22.06 -4.00 -19.88
CA ILE A 18 -20.78 -4.56 -19.42
C ILE A 18 -20.35 -3.88 -18.11
N VAL A 19 -20.53 -2.56 -18.03
CA VAL A 19 -20.20 -1.80 -16.82
C VAL A 19 -21.13 -2.16 -15.67
N GLU A 20 -22.44 -2.23 -15.89
CA GLU A 20 -23.44 -2.65 -14.90
C GLU A 20 -23.15 -4.06 -14.37
N SER A 21 -22.84 -5.00 -15.25
CA SER A 21 -22.42 -6.36 -14.88
C SER A 21 -21.15 -6.35 -14.03
N HIS A 22 -20.15 -5.53 -14.41
CA HIS A 22 -18.96 -5.33 -13.59
C HIS A 22 -19.29 -4.76 -12.21
N CYS A 23 -20.15 -3.75 -12.14
CA CYS A 23 -20.51 -3.10 -10.87
C CYS A 23 -21.26 -4.04 -9.93
N LYS A 24 -22.18 -4.86 -10.46
CA LYS A 24 -22.86 -5.91 -9.67
C LYS A 24 -21.86 -6.94 -9.13
N ALA A 25 -20.96 -7.43 -9.98
CA ALA A 25 -19.93 -8.39 -9.57
C ALA A 25 -18.94 -7.79 -8.55
N PHE A 26 -18.55 -6.52 -8.75
CA PHE A 26 -17.66 -5.80 -7.86
C PHE A 26 -18.32 -5.57 -6.49
N ALA A 27 -19.58 -5.15 -6.45
CA ALA A 27 -20.34 -4.99 -5.22
C ALA A 27 -20.43 -6.30 -4.41
N ALA A 28 -20.71 -7.43 -5.08
CA ALA A 28 -20.73 -8.74 -4.43
C ALA A 28 -19.36 -9.14 -3.85
N LEU A 29 -18.26 -8.85 -4.57
CA LEU A 29 -16.89 -9.08 -4.08
C LEU A 29 -16.60 -8.22 -2.83
N THR A 30 -16.98 -6.94 -2.86
CA THR A 30 -16.76 -6.03 -1.73
C THR A 30 -17.60 -6.39 -0.51
N ASP A 31 -18.83 -6.85 -0.71
CA ASP A 31 -19.71 -7.33 0.38
C ASP A 31 -19.13 -8.59 1.05
N GLN A 32 -18.61 -9.54 0.25
CA GLN A 32 -17.95 -10.73 0.78
C GLN A 32 -16.70 -10.37 1.59
N TRP A 33 -15.84 -9.48 1.07
CA TRP A 33 -14.67 -8.99 1.80
C TRP A 33 -15.07 -8.26 3.09
N SER A 34 -16.11 -7.43 3.03
CA SER A 34 -16.62 -6.71 4.20
C SER A 34 -17.05 -7.69 5.30
N LYS A 35 -17.85 -8.70 4.94
CA LYS A 35 -18.34 -9.73 5.87
C LYS A 35 -17.22 -10.61 6.45
N ARG A 36 -16.21 -10.95 5.65
CA ARG A 36 -15.14 -11.90 6.04
C ARG A 36 -13.97 -11.25 6.76
N TRP A 37 -13.56 -10.07 6.34
CA TRP A 37 -12.35 -9.43 6.80
C TRP A 37 -12.63 -8.10 7.50
N LEU A 38 -13.32 -7.16 6.84
CA LEU A 38 -13.53 -5.82 7.40
C LEU A 38 -14.28 -5.84 8.73
N SER A 39 -15.32 -6.68 8.85
CA SER A 39 -16.11 -6.85 10.07
C SER A 39 -15.30 -7.29 11.30
N ARG A 40 -14.12 -7.90 11.08
CA ARG A 40 -13.20 -8.36 12.12
C ARG A 40 -12.02 -7.42 12.30
N ALA A 41 -11.45 -6.94 11.19
CA ALA A 41 -10.30 -6.07 11.19
C ALA A 41 -10.62 -4.67 11.71
N ARG A 42 -11.79 -4.11 11.35
CA ARG A 42 -12.14 -2.73 11.75
C ARG A 42 -12.28 -2.57 13.28
N PRO A 43 -13.07 -3.40 14.00
CA PRO A 43 -13.13 -3.30 15.46
C PRO A 43 -11.78 -3.51 16.14
N PHE A 44 -10.94 -4.40 15.59
CA PHE A 44 -9.59 -4.61 16.09
C PHE A 44 -8.73 -3.33 15.95
N PHE A 45 -8.67 -2.73 14.76
CA PHE A 45 -7.88 -1.52 14.54
C PHE A 45 -8.42 -0.31 15.30
N ASP A 46 -9.74 -0.17 15.41
CA ASP A 46 -10.36 0.88 16.24
C ASP A 46 -9.95 0.74 17.74
N GLN A 47 -9.61 -0.47 18.19
CA GLN A 47 -9.11 -0.72 19.55
C GLN A 47 -7.59 -0.54 19.70
N VAL A 48 -6.79 -1.01 18.73
CA VAL A 48 -5.32 -1.06 18.88
C VAL A 48 -4.58 0.17 18.34
N VAL A 49 -5.16 0.90 17.41
CA VAL A 49 -4.57 2.14 16.86
C VAL A 49 -4.95 3.29 17.80
N PRO A 50 -3.98 3.95 18.45
CA PRO A 50 -4.27 5.11 19.29
C PRO A 50 -4.99 6.21 18.51
N THR A 51 -6.07 6.74 19.09
CA THR A 51 -6.90 7.80 18.48
C THR A 51 -6.37 9.20 18.77
N THR A 52 -5.49 9.34 19.77
CA THR A 52 -4.79 10.57 20.12
C THR A 52 -3.28 10.37 19.96
N ASP A 53 -2.55 11.48 19.79
CA ASP A 53 -1.08 11.53 19.88
C ASP A 53 -0.30 10.77 18.79
N LEU A 54 -0.98 10.31 17.73
CA LEU A 54 -0.32 9.80 16.52
C LEU A 54 -0.27 10.85 15.41
N PRO A 55 0.89 11.00 14.73
CA PRO A 55 0.96 11.73 13.48
C PRO A 55 -0.06 11.19 12.46
N SER A 56 -0.75 12.08 11.76
CA SER A 56 -1.71 11.72 10.71
C SER A 56 -1.05 11.40 9.35
N ARG A 57 0.29 11.29 9.33
CA ARG A 57 1.12 10.97 8.17
C ARG A 57 1.58 9.52 8.26
N ILE A 58 1.13 8.69 7.32
CA ILE A 58 1.45 7.27 7.25
C ILE A 58 2.52 7.03 6.18
N VAL A 59 3.59 6.30 6.52
CA VAL A 59 4.58 5.82 5.55
C VAL A 59 4.54 4.29 5.50
N TYR A 60 4.28 3.76 4.31
CA TYR A 60 4.08 2.35 4.05
C TYR A 60 5.08 1.84 3.00
N PRO A 61 6.34 1.59 3.38
CA PRO A 61 7.31 1.01 2.48
C PRO A 61 6.88 -0.40 2.08
N PHE A 62 7.18 -0.74 0.82
CA PHE A 62 6.79 -2.00 0.17
C PHE A 62 5.28 -2.22 0.04
N GLY A 63 4.46 -1.19 0.27
CA GLY A 63 2.99 -1.29 0.23
C GLY A 63 2.39 -1.26 -1.18
N GLY A 64 3.10 -0.70 -2.15
CA GLY A 64 2.61 -0.56 -3.54
C GLY A 64 1.20 0.03 -3.61
N GLY A 65 0.29 -0.66 -4.27
CA GLY A 65 -1.11 -0.27 -4.44
C GLY A 65 -2.06 -0.66 -3.29
N ASP A 66 -1.56 -1.12 -2.13
CA ASP A 66 -2.39 -1.54 -0.98
C ASP A 66 -2.91 -0.35 -0.15
N LEU A 67 -3.52 0.63 -0.83
CA LEU A 67 -4.22 1.74 -0.18
C LEU A 67 -5.44 1.25 0.61
N LEU A 68 -6.09 0.17 0.15
CA LEU A 68 -7.29 -0.36 0.80
C LEU A 68 -7.02 -0.77 2.25
N THR A 69 -5.96 -1.54 2.51
CA THR A 69 -5.64 -1.93 3.89
C THR A 69 -5.27 -0.70 4.72
N ALA A 70 -4.48 0.21 4.16
CA ALA A 70 -4.06 1.43 4.86
C ALA A 70 -5.26 2.30 5.29
N LEU A 71 -6.32 2.40 4.45
CA LEU A 71 -7.55 3.12 4.79
C LEU A 71 -8.38 2.42 5.88
N VAL A 72 -8.26 1.11 6.03
CA VAL A 72 -8.92 0.38 7.12
C VAL A 72 -8.17 0.53 8.43
N VAL A 73 -6.84 0.47 8.40
CA VAL A 73 -6.00 0.66 9.59
C VAL A 73 -6.02 2.12 10.06
N PHE A 74 -5.91 3.08 9.13
CA PHE A 74 -5.80 4.51 9.42
C PHE A 74 -6.90 5.30 8.70
N PRO A 75 -8.17 5.14 9.10
CA PRO A 75 -9.30 5.78 8.44
C PRO A 75 -9.23 7.31 8.47
N SER A 76 -8.51 7.89 9.43
CA SER A 76 -8.40 9.34 9.65
C SER A 76 -7.07 9.95 9.16
N ALA A 77 -6.19 9.18 8.52
CA ALA A 77 -4.90 9.67 8.06
C ALA A 77 -5.04 10.83 7.06
N SER A 78 -4.43 11.98 7.35
CA SER A 78 -4.41 13.11 6.42
C SER A 78 -3.55 12.83 5.20
N GLU A 79 -2.50 12.02 5.38
CA GLU A 79 -1.58 11.63 4.32
C GLU A 79 -1.19 10.16 4.44
N ILE A 80 -1.24 9.42 3.33
CA ILE A 80 -0.71 8.06 3.22
C ILE A 80 0.31 8.04 2.08
N THR A 81 1.56 7.66 2.36
CA THR A 81 2.61 7.48 1.36
C THR A 81 2.98 6.00 1.27
N THR A 82 2.73 5.34 0.13
CA THR A 82 3.25 4.00 -0.15
C THR A 82 4.50 4.07 -1.02
N LEU A 83 5.40 3.10 -0.84
CA LEU A 83 6.58 2.94 -1.69
C LEU A 83 6.67 1.52 -2.25
N SER A 84 7.03 1.35 -3.51
CA SER A 84 7.37 0.04 -4.09
C SER A 84 8.13 0.14 -5.41
N LEU A 85 8.48 -0.99 -6.03
CA LEU A 85 9.14 -1.02 -7.34
C LEU A 85 8.18 -0.75 -8.51
N GLU A 86 6.88 -1.00 -8.29
CA GLU A 86 5.87 -0.86 -9.33
C GLU A 86 5.54 0.60 -9.57
N PRO A 87 5.44 1.07 -10.82
CA PRO A 87 5.01 2.43 -11.11
C PRO A 87 3.52 2.63 -10.82
N ALA A 88 3.11 3.89 -10.65
CA ALA A 88 1.71 4.32 -10.65
C ALA A 88 0.99 3.87 -11.94
N GLY A 89 1.64 4.10 -13.08
CA GLY A 89 1.20 3.68 -14.41
C GLY A 89 0.60 4.81 -15.24
N ASP A 90 0.83 4.76 -16.57
CA ASP A 90 0.40 5.79 -17.52
C ASP A 90 -1.12 5.72 -17.78
N PRO A 91 -1.91 6.74 -17.40
CA PRO A 91 -3.35 6.75 -17.61
C PRO A 91 -3.75 7.05 -19.06
N ARG A 92 -2.84 7.57 -19.92
CA ARG A 92 -3.16 7.92 -21.31
C ARG A 92 -3.52 6.69 -22.15
N ALA A 93 -3.10 5.50 -21.71
CA ALA A 93 -3.52 4.25 -22.33
C ALA A 93 -5.04 4.04 -22.28
N LEU A 94 -5.74 4.61 -21.28
CA LEU A 94 -7.19 4.48 -21.11
C LEU A 94 -7.99 5.06 -22.29
N ASP A 95 -7.46 6.10 -22.95
CA ASP A 95 -8.09 6.73 -24.11
C ASP A 95 -8.01 5.86 -25.37
N LYS A 96 -7.05 4.95 -25.41
CA LYS A 96 -6.84 4.02 -26.53
C LYS A 96 -7.63 2.72 -26.37
N PHE A 97 -8.29 2.51 -25.23
CA PHE A 97 -9.08 1.31 -25.01
C PHE A 97 -10.36 1.32 -25.82
N THR A 98 -10.57 0.22 -26.52
CA THR A 98 -11.76 -0.03 -27.32
C THR A 98 -12.85 -0.71 -26.51
N GLN A 99 -14.06 -0.78 -27.06
CA GLN A 99 -15.15 -1.57 -26.49
C GLN A 99 -14.75 -3.05 -26.26
N ALA A 100 -13.91 -3.63 -27.12
CA ALA A 100 -13.44 -5.01 -26.99
C ALA A 100 -12.49 -5.22 -25.81
N ASP A 101 -11.75 -4.19 -25.40
CA ASP A 101 -10.83 -4.27 -24.26
C ASP A 101 -11.58 -4.23 -22.91
N LEU A 102 -12.78 -3.64 -22.87
CA LEU A 102 -13.47 -3.30 -21.62
C LEU A 102 -13.73 -4.49 -20.70
N ALA A 103 -14.36 -5.55 -21.21
CA ALA A 103 -14.71 -6.71 -20.38
C ALA A 103 -13.47 -7.45 -19.82
N PRO A 104 -12.41 -7.74 -20.63
CA PRO A 104 -11.16 -8.30 -20.12
C PRO A 104 -10.50 -7.44 -19.03
N LEU A 105 -10.40 -6.13 -19.24
CA LEU A 105 -9.77 -5.20 -18.29
C LEU A 105 -10.55 -5.14 -16.96
N LEU A 106 -11.89 -5.03 -17.04
CA LEU A 106 -12.75 -5.03 -15.86
C LEU A 106 -12.71 -6.36 -15.10
N LEU A 107 -12.51 -7.49 -15.79
CA LEU A 107 -12.27 -8.78 -15.16
C LEU A 107 -10.92 -8.84 -14.46
N GLU A 108 -9.88 -8.29 -15.07
CA GLU A 108 -8.54 -8.19 -14.48
C GLU A 108 -8.57 -7.41 -13.16
N VAL A 109 -9.24 -6.24 -13.15
CA VAL A 109 -9.46 -5.45 -11.93
C VAL A 109 -10.12 -6.30 -10.84
N ARG A 110 -11.23 -7.00 -11.16
CA ARG A 110 -11.95 -7.84 -10.20
C ARG A 110 -11.09 -8.98 -9.67
N LYS A 111 -10.36 -9.69 -10.53
CA LYS A 111 -9.48 -10.79 -10.14
C LYS A 111 -8.41 -10.32 -9.15
N LYS A 112 -7.83 -9.15 -9.41
CA LYS A 112 -6.80 -8.59 -8.55
C LYS A 112 -7.32 -8.09 -7.22
N VAL A 113 -8.42 -7.33 -7.23
CA VAL A 113 -9.08 -6.88 -6.00
C VAL A 113 -9.47 -8.10 -5.14
N ASN A 114 -10.04 -9.14 -5.76
CA ASN A 114 -10.35 -10.39 -5.07
C ASN A 114 -9.11 -11.11 -4.51
N HIS A 115 -7.97 -11.05 -5.21
CA HIS A 115 -6.71 -11.60 -4.72
C HIS A 115 -6.26 -10.89 -3.45
N ILE A 116 -6.24 -9.55 -3.45
CA ILE A 116 -5.93 -8.74 -2.25
C ILE A 116 -6.90 -9.09 -1.12
N PHE A 117 -8.19 -9.27 -1.41
CA PHE A 117 -9.20 -9.66 -0.41
C PHE A 117 -8.98 -11.06 0.15
N SER A 118 -8.55 -12.01 -0.69
CA SER A 118 -8.47 -13.43 -0.33
C SER A 118 -7.17 -13.80 0.37
N LEU A 119 -6.04 -13.27 -0.11
CA LEU A 119 -4.73 -13.60 0.47
C LEU A 119 -4.25 -12.58 1.48
N GLY A 120 -4.80 -11.36 1.46
CA GLY A 120 -4.32 -10.28 2.32
C GLY A 120 -2.92 -9.80 1.96
N HIS A 121 -2.40 -10.09 0.77
CA HIS A 121 -1.11 -9.60 0.27
C HIS A 121 -1.03 -9.69 -1.26
N SER A 122 -0.02 -9.03 -1.84
CA SER A 122 0.36 -9.20 -3.26
C SER A 122 1.47 -10.26 -3.38
N LYS A 123 1.44 -11.15 -4.38
CA LYS A 123 2.55 -12.08 -4.67
C LYS A 123 3.41 -11.58 -5.83
N THR A 124 4.68 -11.98 -5.87
CA THR A 124 5.63 -11.68 -6.96
C THR A 124 5.15 -12.19 -8.33
N THR A 125 4.36 -13.27 -8.37
CA THR A 125 3.68 -13.73 -9.60
C THR A 125 2.70 -12.69 -10.14
N ASP A 126 2.05 -11.94 -9.27
CA ASP A 126 1.12 -10.88 -9.66
C ASP A 126 1.88 -9.66 -10.18
N MET A 127 3.08 -9.37 -9.65
CA MET A 127 3.96 -8.31 -10.19
C MET A 127 4.42 -8.61 -11.62
N ARG A 128 4.69 -9.89 -11.96
CA ARG A 128 4.98 -10.29 -13.35
C ARG A 128 3.76 -10.14 -14.26
N GLN A 129 2.56 -10.47 -13.79
CA GLN A 129 1.32 -10.22 -14.54
C GLN A 129 1.01 -8.71 -14.67
N MET A 130 1.34 -7.90 -13.66
CA MET A 130 1.26 -6.43 -13.73
C MET A 130 2.13 -5.86 -14.82
N ALA A 131 3.33 -6.40 -15.01
CA ALA A 131 4.24 -5.95 -16.07
C ALA A 131 3.65 -6.16 -17.49
N THR A 132 2.70 -7.09 -17.65
CA THR A 132 2.00 -7.36 -18.91
C THR A 132 0.62 -6.72 -19.00
N SER A 133 0.11 -6.11 -17.91
CA SER A 133 -1.20 -5.48 -17.88
C SER A 133 -1.21 -4.21 -18.72
N LYS A 134 -2.32 -3.96 -19.42
CA LYS A 134 -2.56 -2.67 -20.06
C LYS A 134 -3.02 -1.60 -19.06
N LEU A 135 -3.43 -1.98 -17.84
CA LEU A 135 -3.93 -1.07 -16.83
C LEU A 135 -2.78 -0.34 -16.09
N PRO A 136 -2.96 0.95 -15.76
CA PRO A 136 -2.03 1.63 -14.86
C PRO A 136 -2.21 1.04 -13.46
N GLY A 137 -1.32 0.11 -13.08
CA GLY A 137 -1.50 -0.81 -11.95
C GLY A 137 -1.84 -0.12 -10.62
N ASN A 138 -0.86 0.52 -9.99
CA ASN A 138 -1.05 1.13 -8.67
C ASN A 138 -2.12 2.24 -8.69
N LEU A 139 -2.24 3.02 -9.78
CA LEU A 139 -3.34 3.96 -9.95
C LEU A 139 -4.71 3.25 -9.89
N THR A 140 -4.90 2.19 -10.67
CA THR A 140 -6.18 1.46 -10.76
C THR A 140 -6.61 0.88 -9.41
N TYR A 141 -5.67 0.29 -8.65
CA TYR A 141 -6.00 -0.30 -7.35
C TYR A 141 -6.26 0.76 -6.28
N SER A 142 -5.57 1.89 -6.33
CA SER A 142 -5.80 3.01 -5.42
C SER A 142 -7.17 3.64 -5.66
N LEU A 143 -7.56 3.83 -6.93
CA LEU A 143 -8.91 4.28 -7.28
C LEU A 143 -9.99 3.28 -6.85
N ALA A 144 -9.72 1.98 -6.95
CA ALA A 144 -10.63 0.97 -6.45
C ALA A 144 -10.77 1.02 -4.92
N ALA A 145 -9.66 1.17 -4.19
CA ALA A 145 -9.66 1.30 -2.74
C ALA A 145 -10.48 2.52 -2.28
N LEU A 146 -10.31 3.68 -2.93
CA LEU A 146 -11.07 4.89 -2.62
C LEU A 146 -12.56 4.70 -2.87
N ALA A 147 -12.93 4.13 -4.02
CA ALA A 147 -14.33 3.86 -4.35
C ALA A 147 -15.00 2.88 -3.36
N ILE A 148 -14.29 1.84 -2.91
CA ILE A 148 -14.77 0.89 -1.90
C ILE A 148 -15.07 1.59 -0.57
N ASN A 149 -14.30 2.62 -0.22
CA ASN A 149 -14.41 3.35 1.05
C ASN A 149 -15.31 4.60 0.96
N ASN A 150 -16.09 4.77 -0.12
CA ASN A 150 -16.93 5.95 -0.35
C ASN A 150 -16.14 7.27 -0.32
N LEU A 151 -14.92 7.23 -0.85
CA LEU A 151 -14.04 8.38 -1.01
C LEU A 151 -14.03 8.81 -2.47
N ASP A 152 -14.25 10.10 -2.71
CA ASP A 152 -14.24 10.68 -4.04
C ASP A 152 -12.90 11.37 -4.29
N VAL A 153 -12.34 11.13 -5.47
CA VAL A 153 -11.09 11.72 -5.94
C VAL A 153 -11.34 13.15 -6.37
N THR A 154 -10.52 14.09 -5.88
CA THR A 154 -10.58 15.51 -6.24
C THR A 154 -9.46 15.89 -7.20
N SER A 155 -8.30 15.25 -7.12
CA SER A 155 -7.21 15.44 -8.08
C SER A 155 -6.33 14.20 -8.22
N VAL A 156 -5.72 14.04 -9.40
CA VAL A 156 -4.65 13.07 -9.64
C VAL A 156 -3.52 13.81 -10.33
N LYS A 157 -2.32 13.75 -9.76
CA LYS A 157 -1.11 14.38 -10.29
C LYS A 157 0.02 13.35 -10.33
N PHE A 158 0.89 13.45 -11.33
CA PHE A 158 2.11 12.66 -11.38
C PHE A 158 3.30 13.54 -11.02
N PHE A 159 4.32 12.94 -10.44
CA PHE A 159 5.51 13.68 -10.01
C PHE A 159 6.76 12.80 -10.06
N ARG A 160 7.91 13.46 -10.03
CA ARG A 160 9.19 12.88 -9.64
C ARG A 160 9.64 13.49 -8.32
N VAL A 161 10.41 12.74 -7.55
CA VAL A 161 11.09 13.29 -6.37
C VAL A 161 12.35 14.00 -6.87
N GLY A 162 12.47 15.28 -6.59
CA GLY A 162 13.62 16.09 -6.97
C GLY A 162 14.79 15.90 -6.00
N PRO A 163 15.99 16.40 -6.38
CA PRO A 163 17.21 16.12 -5.64
C PRO A 163 17.17 16.55 -4.18
N SER A 164 16.39 17.55 -3.77
CA SER A 164 16.29 17.95 -2.35
C SER A 164 15.19 17.21 -1.57
N GLY A 165 14.47 16.28 -2.21
CA GLY A 165 13.30 15.60 -1.65
C GLY A 165 11.97 16.31 -1.94
N GLU A 166 12.01 17.39 -2.72
CA GLU A 166 10.82 18.11 -3.18
C GLU A 166 10.02 17.31 -4.21
N LEU A 167 8.71 17.47 -4.26
CA LEU A 167 7.90 16.88 -5.31
C LEU A 167 7.87 17.81 -6.52
N VAL A 168 8.36 17.34 -7.67
CA VAL A 168 8.30 18.06 -8.93
C VAL A 168 7.20 17.44 -9.78
N TYR A 169 6.07 18.14 -9.87
CA TYR A 169 4.89 17.66 -10.59
C TYR A 169 5.07 17.75 -12.09
N LEU A 170 4.55 16.74 -12.78
CA LEU A 170 4.55 16.63 -14.23
C LEU A 170 3.69 17.75 -14.85
N THR A 171 4.23 18.43 -15.85
CA THR A 171 3.58 19.51 -16.59
C THR A 171 3.21 19.07 -18.01
N GLN A 172 2.41 19.89 -18.70
CA GLN A 172 2.12 19.65 -20.12
C GLN A 172 3.40 19.70 -20.97
N ALA A 173 4.35 20.59 -20.66
CA ALA A 173 5.62 20.68 -21.38
C ALA A 173 6.46 19.39 -21.27
N ASP A 174 6.41 18.71 -20.12
CA ASP A 174 7.08 17.41 -19.94
C ASP A 174 6.44 16.32 -20.80
N LEU A 175 5.10 16.38 -20.99
CA LEU A 175 4.37 15.45 -21.85
C LEU A 175 4.66 15.71 -23.33
N ASP A 176 4.69 16.98 -23.74
CA ASP A 176 4.94 17.38 -25.12
C ASP A 176 6.39 17.08 -25.54
N GLY A 177 7.33 17.15 -24.60
CA GLY A 177 8.72 16.76 -24.79
C GLY A 177 8.99 15.25 -24.70
N ALA A 178 8.00 14.44 -24.30
CA ALA A 178 8.18 13.00 -24.13
C ALA A 178 8.26 12.29 -25.49
N ASN A 179 9.29 11.47 -25.67
CA ASN A 179 9.36 10.59 -26.83
C ASN A 179 8.47 9.35 -26.60
N ASP A 180 7.37 9.26 -27.35
CA ASP A 180 6.46 8.11 -27.28
C ASP A 180 7.11 6.77 -27.68
N ALA A 181 8.24 6.77 -28.39
CA ALA A 181 9.01 5.54 -28.64
C ALA A 181 9.84 5.09 -27.43
N ASP A 182 10.19 6.00 -26.51
CA ASP A 182 10.95 5.68 -25.30
C ASP A 182 10.02 5.13 -24.20
N MET A 183 9.95 3.81 -24.13
CA MET A 183 9.17 3.10 -23.11
C MET A 183 9.69 3.37 -21.69
N THR A 184 11.01 3.53 -21.51
CA THR A 184 11.64 3.71 -20.20
C THR A 184 11.39 5.13 -19.68
N GLY A 185 11.62 6.14 -20.53
CA GLY A 185 11.30 7.53 -20.23
C GLY A 185 9.82 7.71 -19.90
N ARG A 186 8.91 7.14 -20.70
CA ARG A 186 7.47 7.18 -20.39
C ARG A 186 7.11 6.53 -19.06
N ARG A 187 7.69 5.36 -18.76
CA ARG A 187 7.45 4.69 -17.47
C ARG A 187 7.93 5.55 -16.29
N SER A 188 9.01 6.32 -16.48
CA SER A 188 9.53 7.26 -15.48
C SER A 188 8.57 8.44 -15.23
N LEU A 189 7.97 9.01 -16.28
CA LEU A 189 7.02 10.14 -16.15
C LEU A 189 5.79 9.81 -15.29
N PHE A 190 5.32 8.57 -15.37
CA PHE A 190 4.16 8.07 -14.61
C PHE A 190 4.57 7.07 -13.52
N ALA A 191 5.80 7.19 -12.99
CA ALA A 191 6.30 6.31 -11.95
C ALA A 191 5.64 6.58 -10.60
N SER A 192 5.49 7.84 -10.21
CA SER A 192 4.90 8.23 -8.92
C SER A 192 3.67 9.12 -9.13
N MET A 193 2.71 9.02 -8.20
CA MET A 193 1.46 9.77 -8.26
C MET A 193 1.03 10.28 -6.90
N GLU A 194 0.27 11.37 -6.93
CA GLU A 194 -0.49 11.93 -5.83
C GLU A 194 -1.97 11.92 -6.20
N ILE A 195 -2.80 11.43 -5.28
CA ILE A 195 -4.25 11.48 -5.37
C ILE A 195 -4.76 12.28 -4.18
N GLU A 196 -5.44 13.39 -4.43
CA GLU A 196 -6.24 14.05 -3.42
C GLU A 196 -7.65 13.48 -3.44
N PHE A 197 -8.22 13.27 -2.26
CA PHE A 197 -9.54 12.68 -2.11
C PHE A 197 -10.23 13.20 -0.85
N GLN A 198 -11.55 13.03 -0.78
CA GLN A 198 -12.35 13.37 0.39
C GLN A 198 -13.51 12.38 0.55
N ALA A 199 -14.13 12.37 1.72
CA ALA A 199 -15.37 11.61 1.90
C ALA A 199 -16.47 12.15 0.99
N ARG A 200 -17.26 11.26 0.38
CA ARG A 200 -18.40 11.64 -0.49
C ARG A 200 -19.43 12.51 0.23
N ALA A 201 -19.59 12.30 1.54
CA ALA A 201 -20.46 13.11 2.39
C ALA A 201 -19.89 14.52 2.69
N GLY A 202 -18.70 14.84 2.17
CA GLY A 202 -17.94 16.04 2.53
C GLY A 202 -16.98 15.78 3.69
N GLY A 203 -15.93 16.60 3.79
CA GLY A 203 -14.89 16.48 4.80
C GLY A 203 -13.57 17.11 4.35
N PRO A 204 -12.51 17.01 5.17
CA PRO A 204 -11.20 17.51 4.78
C PRO A 204 -10.66 16.72 3.59
N VAL A 205 -9.97 17.42 2.70
CA VAL A 205 -9.16 16.80 1.64
C VAL A 205 -7.99 16.07 2.29
N ARG A 206 -7.74 14.86 1.82
CA ARG A 206 -6.65 13.97 2.24
C ARG A 206 -5.80 13.61 1.04
N THR A 207 -4.55 13.25 1.30
CA THR A 207 -3.58 12.96 0.25
C THR A 207 -3.13 11.51 0.32
N PHE A 208 -3.13 10.84 -0.83
CA PHE A 208 -2.44 9.58 -1.02
C PHE A 208 -1.29 9.78 -2.01
N ARG A 209 -0.10 9.34 -1.66
CA ARG A 209 1.08 9.33 -2.53
C ARG A 209 1.55 7.92 -2.72
N HIS A 210 1.83 7.56 -3.96
CA HIS A 210 2.57 6.36 -4.29
C HIS A 210 3.89 6.77 -4.95
N ILE A 211 5.01 6.39 -4.34
CA ILE A 211 6.36 6.68 -4.83
C ILE A 211 6.98 5.37 -5.33
N ALA A 212 7.31 5.32 -6.62
CA ALA A 212 8.03 4.19 -7.18
C ALA A 212 9.55 4.37 -6.98
N GLY A 213 10.20 3.38 -6.40
CA GLY A 213 11.63 3.40 -6.13
C GLY A 213 12.14 2.09 -5.55
N ASN A 214 13.38 1.74 -5.88
CA ASN A 214 14.06 0.64 -5.23
C ASN A 214 14.61 1.13 -3.88
N LEU A 215 14.19 0.46 -2.80
CA LEU A 215 14.52 0.86 -1.42
C LEU A 215 15.72 0.08 -0.86
N ASP A 216 16.43 -0.68 -1.69
CA ASP A 216 17.72 -1.22 -1.26
C ASP A 216 18.76 -0.11 -1.10
N ASP A 217 19.74 -0.37 -0.25
CA ASP A 217 20.74 0.60 0.17
C ASP A 217 21.59 1.10 -1.01
N THR A 218 21.84 0.25 -2.02
CA THR A 218 22.62 0.64 -3.20
C THR A 218 21.90 1.73 -3.99
N HIS A 219 20.61 1.56 -4.21
CA HIS A 219 19.79 2.52 -4.95
C HIS A 219 19.50 3.77 -4.14
N MET A 220 19.25 3.64 -2.84
CA MET A 220 19.05 4.79 -1.95
C MET A 220 20.34 5.62 -1.74
N GLU A 221 21.52 5.01 -1.90
CA GLU A 221 22.81 5.72 -1.93
C GLU A 221 23.03 6.46 -3.23
N ALA A 222 22.74 5.81 -4.35
CA ALA A 222 22.87 6.40 -5.67
C ALA A 222 21.90 7.58 -5.87
N ASP A 223 20.68 7.48 -5.33
CA ASP A 223 19.68 8.55 -5.33
C ASP A 223 18.97 8.69 -3.96
N PRO A 224 19.46 9.61 -3.10
CA PRO A 224 18.87 9.83 -1.78
C PRO A 224 17.60 10.72 -1.80
N ALA A 225 17.08 11.10 -2.97
CA ALA A 225 15.93 12.00 -3.08
C ALA A 225 14.69 11.47 -2.32
N ILE A 226 14.38 10.17 -2.48
CA ILE A 226 13.26 9.54 -1.77
C ILE A 226 13.48 9.60 -0.26
N LEU A 227 14.69 9.30 0.23
CA LEU A 227 14.99 9.33 1.66
C LEU A 227 14.81 10.74 2.23
N ARG A 228 15.33 11.78 1.55
CA ARG A 228 15.13 13.18 1.95
C ARG A 228 13.66 13.58 2.00
N HIS A 229 12.86 13.14 1.01
CA HIS A 229 11.42 13.39 1.00
C HIS A 229 10.73 12.77 2.22
N LEU A 230 11.13 11.56 2.59
CA LEU A 230 10.59 10.85 3.75
C LEU A 230 11.01 11.53 5.06
N GLU A 231 12.28 11.89 5.22
CA GLU A 231 12.81 12.60 6.40
C GLU A 231 12.11 13.94 6.63
N ALA A 232 11.81 14.69 5.56
CA ALA A 232 11.10 15.96 5.62
C ALA A 232 9.67 15.85 6.20
N LYS A 233 9.09 14.64 6.27
CA LYS A 233 7.77 14.41 6.91
C LYS A 233 7.81 14.55 8.43
N GLY A 234 8.99 14.49 9.03
CA GLY A 234 9.20 14.50 10.48
C GLY A 234 8.81 13.18 11.13
N GLN A 235 8.11 13.24 12.27
CA GLN A 235 7.57 12.04 12.91
C GLN A 235 6.40 11.46 12.12
N ILE A 236 6.38 10.14 11.98
CA ILE A 236 5.39 9.41 11.18
C ILE A 236 4.81 8.21 11.92
N VAL A 237 3.70 7.69 11.39
CA VAL A 237 3.23 6.34 11.68
C VAL A 237 3.63 5.44 10.50
N ALA A 238 4.15 4.26 10.80
CA ALA A 238 4.59 3.33 9.78
C ALA A 238 3.58 2.19 9.57
N MET A 239 3.64 1.57 8.40
CA MET A 239 2.96 0.32 8.10
C MET A 239 3.84 -0.53 7.21
N THR A 240 3.87 -1.84 7.39
CA THR A 240 4.49 -2.76 6.42
C THR A 240 3.78 -4.08 6.48
N LYS A 241 3.55 -4.72 5.34
CA LYS A 241 2.73 -5.94 5.30
C LYS A 241 3.16 -6.77 4.12
N ALA A 242 3.40 -8.06 4.36
CA ALA A 242 3.86 -9.02 3.36
C ALA A 242 5.05 -8.53 2.53
N ALA A 243 6.00 -7.84 3.17
CA ALA A 243 7.09 -7.14 2.51
C ALA A 243 8.33 -8.02 2.34
N SER A 244 8.15 -9.28 1.95
CA SER A 244 9.23 -10.26 1.69
C SER A 244 10.37 -10.31 2.73
N TYR A 245 10.07 -10.00 4.00
CA TYR A 245 11.06 -9.83 5.07
C TYR A 245 12.17 -8.81 4.76
N LEU A 246 11.97 -7.86 3.83
CA LEU A 246 13.00 -6.93 3.34
C LEU A 246 13.66 -6.14 4.49
N LEU A 247 12.89 -5.71 5.49
CA LEU A 247 13.41 -5.04 6.69
C LEU A 247 14.31 -5.91 7.58
N TRP A 248 14.47 -7.21 7.31
CA TRP A 248 15.38 -8.10 8.03
C TRP A 248 16.75 -8.19 7.36
N TRP A 249 16.82 -7.86 6.07
CA TRP A 249 18.02 -7.95 5.29
C TRP A 249 18.92 -6.74 5.56
N LYS A 250 20.24 -6.92 5.36
CA LYS A 250 21.21 -5.85 5.55
C LYS A 250 21.12 -4.83 4.41
N GLU A 251 20.68 -5.27 3.23
CA GLU A 251 20.54 -4.50 2.00
C GLU A 251 19.39 -3.48 2.06
N PHE A 252 18.57 -3.47 3.10
CA PHE A 252 17.50 -2.49 3.32
C PHE A 252 17.71 -1.74 4.64
N GLY A 253 18.98 -1.53 5.03
CA GLY A 253 19.35 -0.86 6.25
C GLY A 253 18.86 0.58 6.31
N LYS A 254 18.97 1.35 5.22
CA LYS A 254 18.63 2.78 5.20
C LYS A 254 17.16 3.03 5.43
N ILE A 255 16.30 2.32 4.72
CA ILE A 255 14.86 2.47 4.93
C ILE A 255 14.46 1.98 6.32
N ARG A 256 15.08 0.91 6.85
CA ARG A 256 14.84 0.46 8.23
C ARG A 256 15.28 1.51 9.25
N ASP A 257 16.45 2.11 9.07
CA ASP A 257 17.01 3.11 9.99
C ASP A 257 16.16 4.38 9.98
N TYR A 258 15.72 4.84 8.81
CA TYR A 258 14.72 5.91 8.69
C TYR A 258 13.45 5.59 9.49
N LEU A 259 12.89 4.38 9.33
CA LEU A 259 11.70 3.99 10.10
C LEU A 259 11.97 4.04 11.60
N LEU A 260 13.07 3.44 12.08
CA LEU A 260 13.42 3.43 13.51
C LEU A 260 13.63 4.85 14.09
N GLN A 261 14.16 5.77 13.30
CA GLN A 261 14.41 7.15 13.71
C GLN A 261 13.12 7.99 13.72
N ASN A 262 12.28 7.85 12.70
CA ASN A 262 11.16 8.76 12.47
C ASN A 262 9.81 8.22 12.94
N MET A 263 9.64 6.90 13.06
CA MET A 263 8.35 6.35 13.44
C MET A 263 8.09 6.47 14.95
N VAL A 264 6.82 6.64 15.31
CA VAL A 264 6.37 6.54 16.71
C VAL A 264 5.51 5.29 16.96
N TRP A 265 4.92 4.76 15.89
CA TRP A 265 4.04 3.59 15.90
C TRP A 265 4.08 2.91 14.55
N MET A 266 3.94 1.59 14.52
CA MET A 266 3.91 0.78 13.30
C MET A 266 2.98 -0.41 13.47
N VAL A 267 2.17 -0.71 12.43
CA VAL A 267 1.56 -2.03 12.27
C VAL A 267 2.32 -2.82 11.22
N SER A 268 2.56 -4.10 11.50
CA SER A 268 3.09 -5.03 10.52
C SER A 268 2.58 -6.46 10.68
N ASP A 269 3.01 -7.34 9.79
CA ASP A 269 3.09 -8.78 10.05
C ASP A 269 4.52 -9.14 10.50
N SER A 270 4.91 -10.40 10.39
CA SER A 270 6.29 -10.86 10.68
C SER A 270 7.36 -10.29 9.75
N THR A 271 6.99 -9.55 8.69
CA THR A 271 7.95 -8.90 7.79
C THR A 271 8.35 -7.49 8.23
N GLY A 272 7.81 -6.99 9.34
CA GLY A 272 8.20 -5.72 9.96
C GLY A 272 9.59 -5.73 10.59
N ILE A 273 9.88 -4.72 11.40
CA ILE A 273 11.22 -4.54 12.00
C ILE A 273 11.58 -5.73 12.92
N PRO A 274 12.78 -6.32 12.78
CA PRO A 274 13.27 -7.36 13.70
C PRO A 274 13.27 -6.91 15.16
N THR A 275 12.86 -7.81 16.07
CA THR A 275 12.68 -7.48 17.49
C THR A 275 13.92 -6.95 18.17
N ASP A 276 15.09 -7.49 17.86
CA ASP A 276 16.35 -7.06 18.46
C ASP A 276 16.68 -5.60 18.08
N GLN A 277 16.41 -5.21 16.83
CA GLN A 277 16.61 -3.85 16.33
C GLN A 277 15.56 -2.88 16.85
N ALA A 278 14.28 -3.30 16.89
CA ALA A 278 13.21 -2.49 17.46
C ALA A 278 13.48 -2.17 18.95
N ARG A 279 13.89 -3.17 19.74
CA ARG A 279 14.24 -2.98 21.16
C ARG A 279 15.44 -2.05 21.34
N ALA A 280 16.49 -2.24 20.54
CA ALA A 280 17.67 -1.37 20.59
C ALA A 280 17.32 0.11 20.29
N ALA A 281 16.33 0.36 19.44
CA ALA A 281 15.84 1.69 19.11
C ALA A 281 14.78 2.24 20.09
N GLY A 282 14.54 1.56 21.22
CA GLY A 282 13.60 2.00 22.26
C GLY A 282 12.12 1.73 21.93
N PHE A 283 11.84 0.75 21.08
CA PHE A 283 10.48 0.29 20.81
C PHE A 283 10.17 -1.01 21.56
N GLU A 284 8.89 -1.15 21.92
CA GLU A 284 8.32 -2.44 22.28
C GLU A 284 7.48 -2.98 21.12
N GLN A 285 7.33 -4.31 21.09
CA GLN A 285 6.53 -4.99 20.09
C GLN A 285 5.43 -5.81 20.78
N ILE A 286 4.22 -5.74 20.24
CA ILE A 286 3.01 -6.38 20.78
C ILE A 286 2.48 -7.34 19.71
N PRO A 287 2.64 -8.66 19.91
CA PRO A 287 2.20 -9.66 18.96
C PRO A 287 0.71 -10.00 19.11
N PHE A 288 0.07 -10.34 17.99
CA PHE A 288 -1.30 -10.85 17.92
C PHE A 288 -1.38 -12.04 16.96
N GLY A 289 -1.99 -13.15 17.39
CA GLY A 289 -2.11 -14.39 16.61
C GLY A 289 -1.02 -15.40 16.97
N ARG A 290 -0.51 -16.13 15.97
CA ARG A 290 0.49 -17.18 16.17
C ARG A 290 1.52 -17.17 15.06
N PHE A 291 2.79 -17.33 15.42
CA PHE A 291 3.90 -17.40 14.47
C PHE A 291 4.84 -18.55 14.83
N GLU A 292 4.95 -19.52 13.92
CA GLU A 292 5.84 -20.68 14.06
C GLU A 292 7.09 -20.57 13.18
N GLY A 293 7.01 -19.79 12.09
CA GLY A 293 8.11 -19.65 11.16
C GLY A 293 7.77 -18.77 9.95
N PRO A 294 8.80 -18.33 9.21
CA PRO A 294 8.61 -17.39 8.12
C PRO A 294 7.87 -18.04 6.95
N PHE A 295 6.91 -17.31 6.37
CA PHE A 295 6.16 -17.72 5.18
C PHE A 295 7.06 -18.04 3.99
N LEU A 296 8.00 -17.14 3.72
CA LEU A 296 8.94 -17.26 2.63
C LEU A 296 10.15 -18.06 3.12
N GLY A 297 10.64 -18.96 2.28
CA GLY A 297 11.93 -19.61 2.46
C GLY A 297 13.09 -18.62 2.25
N GLY A 298 14.25 -19.12 1.83
CA GLY A 298 15.37 -18.25 1.47
C GLY A 298 16.26 -17.83 2.63
N GLY A 299 16.33 -18.64 3.70
CA GLY A 299 17.31 -18.45 4.76
C GLY A 299 16.93 -17.40 5.82
N ILE A 300 15.68 -16.92 5.84
CA ILE A 300 15.15 -16.14 6.95
C ILE A 300 15.18 -17.00 8.23
N ARG A 301 15.95 -16.57 9.23
CA ARG A 301 16.10 -17.26 10.51
C ARG A 301 15.66 -16.34 11.64
N PRO A 302 14.40 -16.47 12.13
CA PRO A 302 13.94 -15.72 13.29
C PRO A 302 14.84 -15.98 14.50
N THR A 303 15.25 -14.91 15.18
CA THR A 303 16.04 -15.00 16.40
C THR A 303 15.21 -15.64 17.52
N GLN A 304 15.87 -16.15 18.56
CA GLN A 304 15.15 -16.70 19.72
C GLN A 304 14.31 -15.63 20.42
N VAL A 305 14.77 -14.38 20.41
CA VAL A 305 14.02 -13.24 20.94
C VAL A 305 12.73 -13.02 20.14
N PHE A 306 12.79 -13.08 18.81
CA PHE A 306 11.60 -12.98 17.96
C PHE A 306 10.62 -14.13 18.21
N LYS A 307 11.10 -15.38 18.32
CA LYS A 307 10.23 -16.54 18.61
C LYS A 307 9.56 -16.43 19.98
N LYS A 308 10.34 -16.02 21.00
CA LYS A 308 9.86 -15.86 22.37
C LYS A 308 8.79 -14.77 22.48
N LEU A 309 8.90 -13.69 21.71
CA LEU A 309 7.88 -12.64 21.63
C LEU A 309 6.48 -13.22 21.39
N TRP A 310 6.34 -14.08 20.39
CA TRP A 310 5.06 -14.71 20.04
C TRP A 310 4.59 -15.74 21.07
N ALA A 311 5.50 -16.53 21.62
CA ALA A 311 5.16 -17.56 22.61
C ALA A 311 4.63 -16.97 23.92
N ASP A 312 5.16 -15.82 24.36
CA ASP A 312 4.87 -15.29 25.68
C ASP A 312 3.71 -14.28 25.72
N SER A 313 3.46 -13.56 24.64
CA SER A 313 2.70 -12.30 24.69
C SER A 313 1.62 -12.15 23.63
N ALA A 314 1.38 -13.16 22.79
CA ALA A 314 0.46 -13.03 21.67
C ALA A 314 -1.01 -13.09 22.09
N ALA A 315 -1.74 -11.99 21.90
CA ALA A 315 -3.19 -11.96 22.03
C ALA A 315 -3.87 -12.59 20.80
N PRO A 316 -5.13 -13.08 20.88
CA PRO A 316 -5.80 -13.67 19.71
C PRO A 316 -5.96 -12.71 18.52
N LEU A 317 -5.89 -13.25 17.32
CA LEU A 317 -6.17 -12.54 16.06
C LEU A 317 -7.16 -13.37 15.23
N SER A 318 -8.23 -12.74 14.74
CA SER A 318 -9.33 -13.42 14.04
C SER A 318 -9.39 -13.12 12.54
N PHE A 319 -8.32 -12.56 11.98
CA PHE A 319 -8.25 -12.20 10.56
C PHE A 319 -6.81 -12.21 10.06
N ARG A 320 -6.63 -12.48 8.76
CA ARG A 320 -5.34 -12.42 8.07
C ARG A 320 -4.83 -10.99 7.95
N PHE A 321 -3.59 -10.74 8.34
CA PHE A 321 -2.87 -9.51 8.01
C PHE A 321 -1.53 -9.85 7.37
N GLY A 322 -1.38 -9.63 6.06
CA GLY A 322 -0.14 -9.91 5.35
C GLY A 322 0.04 -11.40 5.06
N TYR A 323 1.27 -11.91 5.17
CA TYR A 323 1.52 -13.33 4.96
C TYR A 323 0.98 -14.18 6.12
N PRO A 324 0.51 -15.43 5.88
CA PRO A 324 0.46 -16.42 6.94
C PRO A 324 1.87 -16.75 7.43
N ASP A 325 2.01 -17.40 8.57
CA ASP A 325 3.28 -18.05 8.92
C ASP A 325 3.50 -19.35 8.08
N SER A 326 4.61 -20.05 8.32
CA SER A 326 4.92 -21.32 7.64
C SER A 326 3.92 -22.47 7.90
N ALA A 327 3.12 -22.37 8.97
CA ALA A 327 2.08 -23.32 9.34
C ALA A 327 0.66 -22.86 8.91
N GLY A 328 0.54 -21.70 8.25
CA GLY A 328 -0.73 -21.15 7.80
C GLY A 328 -1.46 -20.28 8.82
N ASN A 329 -0.86 -20.02 9.99
CA ASN A 329 -1.45 -19.20 11.05
C ASN A 329 -1.49 -17.72 10.67
N ASP A 330 -2.45 -16.99 11.26
CA ASP A 330 -2.56 -15.55 11.15
C ASP A 330 -1.75 -14.86 12.26
N HIS A 331 -1.06 -13.78 11.90
CA HIS A 331 -0.31 -12.98 12.86
C HIS A 331 -0.24 -11.49 12.45
N LEU A 332 -0.10 -10.63 13.46
CA LEU A 332 0.03 -9.19 13.33
C LEU A 332 0.92 -8.67 14.46
N LEU A 333 1.78 -7.71 14.16
CA LEU A 333 2.73 -7.15 15.09
C LEU A 333 2.55 -5.63 15.17
N ILE A 334 2.33 -5.11 16.36
CA ILE A 334 2.39 -3.66 16.62
C ILE A 334 3.77 -3.33 17.17
N THR A 335 4.43 -2.31 16.64
CA THR A 335 5.67 -1.75 17.18
C THR A 335 5.41 -0.32 17.62
N ARG A 336 5.68 0.04 18.86
CA ARG A 336 5.46 1.40 19.38
C ARG A 336 6.57 1.81 20.35
N ARG A 337 6.75 3.11 20.58
CA ARG A 337 7.71 3.59 21.58
C ARG A 337 7.46 2.89 22.92
N ALA A 338 8.51 2.35 23.53
CA ALA A 338 8.40 1.75 24.84
C ALA A 338 7.98 2.83 25.84
N THR A 339 7.03 2.51 26.71
CA THR A 339 6.73 3.38 27.86
C THR A 339 7.96 3.39 28.77
N GLN A 340 8.47 4.58 29.10
CA GLN A 340 9.50 4.69 30.13
C GLN A 340 8.88 4.16 31.43
N LYS A 341 9.46 3.08 31.96
CA LYS A 341 9.06 2.48 33.24
C LYS A 341 9.67 3.24 34.40
#